data_AF-A0A6G1I402-F1
#
_entry.id   AF-A0A6G1I402-F1
#
_cell.length_a   1.000
_cell.length_b   1.000
_cell.length_c   1.000
_cell.angle_alpha   90.00
_cell.angle_beta   90.00
_cell.angle_gamma   90.00
#
_symmetry.space_group_name_H-M   'P 1'
#
loop_
_entity.id
_entity.type
_entity.pdbx_description
1 polymer ?
#
loop_
_entity_poly.entity_id
_entity_poly.type
_entity_poly.pdbx_seq_one_letter_code
_entity_poly.pdbx_strand_id
1 'polypeptide(L)'
;MSSRKPSPFFTPGPTTYPGSLAMLSLKRDLQMPVVLQTPNPTDPTASVIHTRFGSFPHTTLLNIPWGSQVIASQQSKRDAARGKKRKRGTADAAPDDADDNDSPVFETASSGFVHVLPPTPELWTAGLQHRTQVVYTPDYSFVLQRLRVRPGDVVIEAGAGSGSFTHAAARAVFSGYPGEGAEKRRLGQVFSFEYHEPRCESVRAEIAEHGLEGVVEVNYRDVYEEGFTLGPEAPRADAVFLDLPAPWLALRHLSRTEPSPLNPATTTRICTFSPCIEQVQRTVTTLRELGWTSIVMYELQHRRLDVRRELVSVAYDGLRGVNSNAASVDEALTRLRHLEEKTMEFHGKGKDTDTPAKKEKKGKDAVGRDKQEAIRRRERELQVWKEGRLVHRTEQDIKTHTSYLTFAVLPRAWSKEDEERCRKKWAVKTDTEDSNGDVTMKDDDAEV
;
A
#
# COMPACT_ATOMS: atom_id res chain seq x y z
N MET A 1 -28.94 -3.88 19.12
CA MET A 1 -28.01 -4.10 17.98
C MET A 1 -27.19 -2.83 17.83
N SER A 2 -25.92 -2.84 18.22
CA SER A 2 -25.05 -1.67 18.06
C SER A 2 -24.96 -1.33 16.58
N SER A 3 -25.31 -0.09 16.22
CA SER A 3 -25.17 0.45 14.86
C SER A 3 -23.70 0.38 14.47
N ARG A 4 -23.28 -0.70 13.79
CA ARG A 4 -21.89 -0.86 13.34
C ARG A 4 -21.55 0.30 12.40
N LYS A 5 -20.54 1.08 12.79
CA LYS A 5 -20.01 2.19 11.99
C LYS A 5 -19.44 1.61 10.69
N PRO A 6 -19.90 2.06 9.50
CA PRO A 6 -19.31 1.63 8.24
C PRO A 6 -17.82 2.00 8.18
N SER A 7 -17.01 1.06 7.72
CA SER A 7 -15.57 1.27 7.51
C SER A 7 -15.33 2.20 6.32
N PRO A 8 -14.47 3.21 6.46
CA PRO A 8 -14.05 4.03 5.34
C PRO A 8 -13.24 3.25 4.29
N PHE A 9 -12.74 2.04 4.59
CA PHE A 9 -12.10 1.16 3.61
C PHE A 9 -13.09 0.54 2.61
N PHE A 10 -14.38 0.46 2.95
CA PHE A 10 -15.42 -0.14 2.10
C PHE A 10 -16.38 0.92 1.55
N THR A 11 -16.81 1.84 2.41
CA THR A 11 -17.79 2.87 2.09
C THR A 11 -17.39 4.21 2.73
N PRO A 12 -16.42 4.94 2.15
CA PRO A 12 -15.90 6.20 2.71
C PRO A 12 -16.88 7.37 2.64
N GLY A 13 -18.00 7.23 1.90
CA GLY A 13 -18.91 8.33 1.61
C GLY A 13 -18.29 9.39 0.68
N PRO A 14 -18.97 10.53 0.47
CA PRO A 14 -18.49 11.58 -0.43
C PRO A 14 -17.48 12.54 0.21
N THR A 15 -17.50 12.69 1.54
CA THR A 15 -16.72 13.68 2.28
C THR A 15 -16.03 13.07 3.50
N THR A 16 -14.99 13.73 3.98
CA THR A 16 -14.36 13.44 5.27
C THR A 16 -15.32 13.71 6.44
N TYR A 17 -15.16 12.99 7.54
CA TYR A 17 -16.02 13.16 8.72
C TYR A 17 -15.25 12.91 10.03
N PRO A 18 -15.73 13.42 11.18
CA PRO A 18 -15.07 13.19 12.46
C PRO A 18 -14.94 11.70 12.81
N GLY A 19 -13.78 11.32 13.33
CA GLY A 19 -13.42 9.95 13.68
C GLY A 19 -13.19 9.05 12.48
N SER A 20 -13.14 9.56 11.23
CA SER A 20 -12.75 8.76 10.07
C SER A 20 -11.23 8.71 9.92
N LEU A 21 -10.69 7.54 9.60
CA LEU A 21 -9.32 7.42 9.11
C LEU A 21 -9.23 8.06 7.71
N ALA A 22 -8.27 8.97 7.54
CA ALA A 22 -7.92 9.59 6.27
C ALA A 22 -6.44 9.32 5.96
N MET A 23 -6.13 9.23 4.66
CA MET A 23 -4.75 9.12 4.18
C MET A 23 -4.31 10.47 3.64
N LEU A 24 -3.41 11.14 4.35
CA LEU A 24 -2.79 12.35 3.85
C LEU A 24 -1.67 11.98 2.89
N SER A 25 -1.79 12.44 1.64
CA SER A 25 -0.75 12.26 0.62
C SER A 25 0.16 13.47 0.57
N LEU A 26 1.37 13.33 1.10
CA LEU A 26 2.34 14.41 1.23
C LEU A 26 3.31 14.46 0.04
N LYS A 27 3.74 13.29 -0.42
CA LYS A 27 4.48 13.07 -1.66
C LYS A 27 4.15 11.66 -2.16
N ARG A 28 4.60 11.30 -3.36
CA ARG A 28 4.32 10.00 -4.01
C ARG A 28 4.43 8.81 -3.06
N ASP A 29 5.48 8.78 -2.24
CA ASP A 29 5.84 7.65 -1.36
C ASP A 29 5.70 7.96 0.12
N LEU A 30 4.96 9.01 0.46
CA LEU A 30 4.74 9.39 1.84
C LEU A 30 3.25 9.60 2.03
N GLN A 31 2.62 8.52 2.47
CA GLN A 31 1.26 8.52 2.95
C GLN A 31 1.32 8.59 4.48
N MET A 32 0.48 9.41 5.08
CA MET A 32 0.36 9.50 6.53
C MET A 32 -1.08 9.18 6.91
N PRO A 33 -1.33 8.06 7.60
CA PRO A 33 -2.64 7.76 8.16
C PRO A 33 -2.93 8.72 9.30
N VAL A 34 -4.12 9.31 9.30
CA VAL A 34 -4.57 10.24 10.34
C VAL A 34 -6.03 10.00 10.65
N VAL A 35 -6.37 9.87 11.93
CA VAL A 35 -7.76 9.85 12.39
C VAL A 35 -8.21 11.29 12.58
N LEU A 36 -9.18 11.71 11.77
CA LEU A 36 -9.70 13.08 11.83
C LEU A 36 -10.49 13.26 13.12
N GLN A 37 -10.27 14.36 13.82
CA GLN A 37 -10.89 14.64 15.12
C GLN A 37 -11.51 16.03 15.09
N THR A 38 -12.66 16.18 15.74
CA THR A 38 -13.18 17.52 16.04
C THR A 38 -12.22 18.23 17.00
N PRO A 39 -11.99 19.54 16.85
CA PRO A 39 -11.12 20.29 17.75
C PRO A 39 -11.58 20.14 19.19
N ASN A 40 -10.66 19.80 20.09
CA ASN A 40 -10.97 19.82 21.50
C ASN A 40 -11.03 21.28 21.99
N PRO A 41 -12.13 21.73 22.61
CA PRO A 41 -12.24 23.09 23.13
C PRO A 41 -11.18 23.43 24.20
N THR A 42 -10.60 22.44 24.89
CA THR A 42 -9.56 22.66 25.91
C THR A 42 -8.12 22.65 25.38
N ASP A 43 -7.86 22.00 24.24
CA ASP A 43 -6.56 22.04 23.56
C ASP A 43 -6.73 21.98 22.02
N PRO A 44 -6.86 23.14 21.37
CA PRO A 44 -6.98 23.22 19.92
C PRO A 44 -5.72 22.75 19.17
N THR A 45 -4.56 22.72 19.84
CA THR A 45 -3.27 22.38 19.22
C THR A 45 -3.07 20.88 19.07
N ALA A 46 -3.75 20.07 19.90
CA ALA A 46 -3.79 18.62 19.76
C ALA A 46 -4.41 18.15 18.43
N SER A 47 -5.22 18.99 17.79
CA SER A 47 -5.89 18.70 16.51
C SER A 47 -5.18 19.34 15.31
N VAL A 48 -3.85 19.51 15.37
CA VAL A 48 -3.04 20.04 14.26
C VAL A 48 -1.95 19.06 13.86
N ILE A 49 -1.89 18.75 12.56
CA ILE A 49 -0.89 17.84 11.99
C ILE A 49 0.29 18.66 11.49
N HIS A 50 1.47 18.38 12.01
CA HIS A 50 2.69 19.03 11.59
C HIS A 50 3.49 18.15 10.64
N THR A 51 3.87 18.71 9.49
CA THR A 51 4.68 18.04 8.48
C THR A 51 5.78 18.97 7.98
N ARG A 52 6.76 18.43 7.25
CA ARG A 52 7.76 19.25 6.55
C ARG A 52 7.17 20.17 5.46
N PHE A 53 5.91 19.96 5.09
CA PHE A 53 5.19 20.75 4.09
C PHE A 53 4.25 21.78 4.73
N GLY A 54 4.22 21.88 6.05
CA GLY A 54 3.41 22.83 6.80
C GLY A 54 2.52 22.17 7.85
N SER A 55 1.66 22.99 8.45
CA SER A 55 0.74 22.60 9.52
C SER A 55 -0.69 22.52 8.98
N PHE A 56 -1.41 21.46 9.34
CA PHE A 56 -2.75 21.16 8.82
C PHE A 56 -3.69 20.90 10.01
N PRO A 57 -4.45 21.93 10.44
CA PRO A 57 -5.49 21.76 11.46
C PRO A 57 -6.59 20.82 10.97
N HIS A 58 -7.08 19.93 11.84
CA HIS A 58 -8.14 18.97 11.48
C HIS A 58 -9.42 19.68 11.00
N THR A 59 -9.71 20.89 11.48
CA THR A 59 -10.82 21.72 10.97
C THR A 59 -10.77 21.93 9.46
N THR A 60 -9.57 22.08 8.90
CA THR A 60 -9.37 22.27 7.44
C THR A 60 -9.51 20.98 6.64
N LEU A 61 -9.56 19.83 7.33
CA LEU A 61 -9.62 18.50 6.73
C LEU A 61 -11.00 17.83 6.91
N LEU A 62 -11.89 18.42 7.71
CA LEU A 62 -13.21 17.88 8.04
C LEU A 62 -14.28 18.41 7.07
N ASN A 63 -15.26 17.55 6.75
CA ASN A 63 -16.41 17.87 5.90
C ASN A 63 -16.05 18.39 4.50
N ILE A 64 -14.90 17.97 3.97
CA ILE A 64 -14.46 18.29 2.61
C ILE A 64 -14.56 17.05 1.72
N PRO A 65 -14.74 17.21 0.40
CA PRO A 65 -14.73 16.08 -0.52
C PRO A 65 -13.41 15.30 -0.45
N TRP A 66 -13.50 13.98 -0.53
CA TRP A 66 -12.31 13.14 -0.70
C TRP A 66 -11.57 13.51 -2.00
N GLY A 67 -10.24 13.52 -1.95
CA GLY A 67 -9.37 13.97 -3.05
C GLY A 67 -9.02 15.46 -3.01
N SER A 68 -9.61 16.24 -2.10
CA SER A 68 -9.33 17.67 -1.97
C SER A 68 -7.85 17.95 -1.69
N GLN A 69 -7.32 18.96 -2.37
CA GLN A 69 -6.01 19.55 -2.06
C GLN A 69 -6.19 20.59 -0.95
N VAL A 70 -5.48 20.42 0.16
CA VAL A 70 -5.54 21.32 1.32
C VAL A 70 -4.20 22.01 1.46
N ILE A 71 -4.23 23.34 1.48
CA ILE A 71 -3.03 24.19 1.62
C ILE A 71 -2.66 24.25 3.10
N ALA A 72 -1.35 24.29 3.40
CA ALA A 72 -0.86 24.45 4.75
C ALA A 72 -1.39 25.75 5.39
N SER A 73 -1.62 25.73 6.70
CA SER A 73 -1.99 26.92 7.47
C SER A 73 -0.75 27.62 8.03
N GLN A 74 -0.76 28.95 8.07
CA GLN A 74 0.20 29.73 8.85
C GLN A 74 -0.11 29.51 10.32
N GLN A 75 0.90 29.07 11.06
CA GLN A 75 0.80 29.06 12.51
C GLN A 75 0.71 30.53 12.95
N SER A 76 -0.40 30.93 13.56
CA SER A 76 -0.58 32.31 13.97
C SER A 76 0.62 32.75 14.81
N LYS A 77 1.15 33.95 14.56
CA LYS A 77 2.31 34.51 15.29
C LYS A 77 2.11 34.55 16.83
N ARG A 78 0.89 34.29 17.33
CA ARG A 78 0.56 34.20 18.76
C ARG A 78 1.28 33.03 19.46
N ASP A 79 1.49 31.89 18.81
CA ASP A 79 2.10 30.72 19.47
C ASP A 79 3.63 30.85 19.59
N ALA A 80 4.29 31.44 18.60
CA ALA A 80 5.72 31.75 18.66
C ALA A 80 6.06 32.77 19.78
N ALA A 81 5.11 33.64 20.14
CA ALA A 81 5.28 34.60 21.23
C ALA A 81 5.09 33.96 22.62
N ARG A 82 4.22 32.94 22.76
CA ARG A 82 4.03 32.22 24.04
C ARG A 82 5.25 31.39 24.44
N GLY A 83 6.00 30.83 23.48
CA GLY A 83 7.27 30.15 23.74
C GLY A 83 8.38 31.08 24.27
N LYS A 84 8.34 32.38 23.92
CA LYS A 84 9.30 33.38 24.43
C LYS A 84 8.87 34.03 25.75
N LYS A 85 7.57 34.06 26.08
CA LYS A 85 7.05 34.69 27.31
C LYS A 85 7.19 33.84 28.58
N ARG A 86 7.46 32.53 28.49
CA ARG A 86 7.76 31.69 29.67
C ARG A 86 9.10 32.01 30.37
N LYS A 87 9.86 33.02 29.92
CA LYS A 87 11.13 33.47 30.55
C LYS A 87 11.12 34.93 31.04
N ARG A 88 9.96 35.51 31.35
CA ARG A 88 9.92 36.75 32.15
C ARG A 88 8.58 36.84 32.87
N GLY A 89 8.61 36.60 34.19
CA GLY A 89 7.48 36.83 35.06
C GLY A 89 7.21 38.32 35.23
N THR A 90 5.93 38.66 35.33
CA THR A 90 5.31 39.48 36.39
C THR A 90 3.80 39.44 36.18
N ALA A 91 3.09 39.51 37.31
CA ALA A 91 1.64 39.47 37.43
C ALA A 91 0.94 40.73 36.89
N ASP A 92 -0.39 40.64 36.85
CA ASP A 92 -1.40 41.70 36.68
C ASP A 92 -1.82 42.06 35.24
N ALA A 93 -2.92 41.42 34.81
CA ALA A 93 -3.96 42.05 33.99
C ALA A 93 -5.27 41.27 34.17
N ALA A 94 -6.36 42.02 34.40
CA ALA A 94 -7.73 41.55 34.62
C ALA A 94 -8.31 40.78 33.42
N PRO A 95 -9.38 39.97 33.60
CA PRO A 95 -10.01 39.26 32.50
C PRO A 95 -10.92 40.21 31.73
N ASP A 96 -10.58 40.47 30.46
CA ASP A 96 -11.53 41.03 29.50
C ASP A 96 -12.49 39.89 29.07
N ASP A 97 -13.78 40.09 29.35
CA ASP A 97 -14.88 39.33 28.79
C ASP A 97 -14.94 39.58 27.27
N ALA A 98 -14.33 38.68 26.50
CA ALA A 98 -14.57 38.54 25.07
C ALA A 98 -15.40 37.29 24.85
N ASP A 99 -16.69 37.51 24.65
CA ASP A 99 -17.60 36.61 23.95
C ASP A 99 -17.05 36.42 22.54
N ASP A 100 -16.48 35.25 22.24
CA ASP A 100 -16.04 34.89 20.89
C ASP A 100 -16.20 33.39 20.67
N ASN A 101 -17.42 33.03 20.26
CA ASN A 101 -17.77 31.78 19.60
C ASN A 101 -17.19 31.73 18.16
N ASP A 102 -15.94 32.16 17.98
CA ASP A 102 -15.30 32.20 16.67
C ASP A 102 -14.24 31.09 16.59
N SER A 103 -14.51 30.11 15.73
CA SER A 103 -13.55 29.04 15.45
C SER A 103 -12.24 29.66 14.96
N PRO A 104 -11.06 29.16 15.37
CA PRO A 104 -9.78 29.78 15.01
C PRO A 104 -9.66 29.90 13.48
N VAL A 105 -9.64 31.14 13.00
CA VAL A 105 -9.45 31.45 11.57
C VAL A 105 -7.98 31.19 11.24
N PHE A 106 -7.71 30.07 10.58
CA PHE A 106 -6.38 29.72 10.10
C PHE A 106 -6.11 30.42 8.76
N GLU A 107 -5.12 31.30 8.71
CA GLU A 107 -4.67 31.91 7.44
C GLU A 107 -3.88 30.89 6.60
N THR A 108 -4.09 30.87 5.29
CA THR A 108 -3.36 29.98 4.38
C THR A 108 -1.88 30.40 4.25
N ALA A 109 -0.98 29.42 4.25
CA ALA A 109 0.44 29.61 3.99
C ALA A 109 0.71 29.89 2.50
N SER A 110 1.87 30.50 2.22
CA SER A 110 2.29 30.83 0.85
C SER A 110 2.68 29.61 0.02
N SER A 111 2.92 28.46 0.65
CA SER A 111 3.31 27.21 -0.02
C SER A 111 3.07 25.99 0.87
N GLY A 112 3.03 24.80 0.26
CA GLY A 112 2.80 23.54 0.95
C GLY A 112 1.34 23.10 0.87
N PHE A 113 1.12 21.84 0.52
CA PHE A 113 -0.21 21.24 0.43
C PHE A 113 -0.15 19.74 0.70
N VAL A 114 -1.30 19.16 1.00
CA VAL A 114 -1.53 17.71 1.05
C VAL A 114 -2.80 17.39 0.26
N HIS A 115 -2.94 16.14 -0.18
CA HIS A 115 -4.23 15.63 -0.64
C HIS A 115 -4.83 14.73 0.44
N VAL A 116 -6.13 14.88 0.70
CA VAL A 116 -6.85 14.05 1.67
C VAL A 116 -7.56 12.92 0.92
N LEU A 117 -7.10 11.68 1.09
CA LEU A 117 -7.61 10.52 0.36
C LEU A 117 -8.36 9.56 1.30
N PRO A 118 -9.38 8.85 0.81
CA PRO A 118 -10.01 7.80 1.58
C PRO A 118 -9.00 6.66 1.79
N PRO A 119 -9.08 5.93 2.91
CA PRO A 119 -8.17 4.84 3.17
C PRO A 119 -8.43 3.70 2.20
N THR A 120 -7.35 3.18 1.63
CA THR A 120 -7.33 1.94 0.86
C THR A 120 -6.24 1.04 1.44
N PRO A 121 -6.36 -0.30 1.34
CA PRO A 121 -5.31 -1.22 1.74
C PRO A 121 -3.93 -0.87 1.15
N GLU A 122 -3.86 -0.38 -0.09
CA GLU A 122 -2.62 0.04 -0.74
C GLU A 122 -2.02 1.28 -0.10
N LEU A 123 -2.82 2.33 0.11
CA LEU A 123 -2.37 3.55 0.79
C LEU A 123 -2.01 3.28 2.25
N TRP A 124 -2.80 2.45 2.93
CA TRP A 124 -2.52 2.00 4.29
C TRP A 124 -1.19 1.26 4.36
N THR A 125 -0.95 0.32 3.43
CA THR A 125 0.33 -0.41 3.34
C THR A 125 1.52 0.52 3.12
N ALA A 126 1.34 1.59 2.35
CA ALA A 126 2.38 2.57 2.10
C ALA A 126 2.62 3.54 3.28
N GLY A 127 1.65 3.70 4.18
CA GLY A 127 1.71 4.64 5.30
C GLY A 127 1.83 4.01 6.69
N LEU A 128 1.74 2.68 6.80
CA LEU A 128 1.80 1.99 8.09
C LEU A 128 3.20 2.07 8.71
N GLN A 129 3.25 2.05 10.03
CA GLN A 129 4.50 1.94 10.77
C GLN A 129 4.95 0.48 10.78
N HIS A 130 6.12 0.20 10.20
CA HIS A 130 6.66 -1.16 10.17
C HIS A 130 6.98 -1.65 11.59
N ARG A 131 6.21 -2.62 12.08
CA ARG A 131 6.50 -3.36 13.33
C ARG A 131 7.15 -4.71 13.07
N THR A 132 6.88 -5.28 11.89
CA THR A 132 7.36 -6.58 11.43
C THR A 132 7.73 -6.49 9.95
N GLN A 133 8.17 -7.60 9.36
CA GLN A 133 8.11 -7.77 7.92
C GLN A 133 6.66 -7.59 7.44
N VAL A 134 6.49 -7.00 6.26
CA VAL A 134 5.20 -6.63 5.69
C VAL A 134 5.07 -7.23 4.30
N VAL A 135 3.89 -7.78 4.01
CA VAL A 135 3.52 -8.21 2.67
C VAL A 135 3.08 -6.97 1.87
N TYR A 136 3.81 -6.62 0.82
CA TYR A 136 3.49 -5.42 0.03
C TYR A 136 2.44 -5.69 -1.05
N THR A 137 1.92 -4.62 -1.65
CA THR A 137 0.88 -4.69 -2.69
C THR A 137 1.15 -5.67 -3.83
N PRO A 138 2.35 -5.73 -4.43
CA PRO A 138 2.62 -6.72 -5.48
C PRO A 138 2.39 -8.16 -5.00
N ASP A 139 2.85 -8.48 -3.80
CA ASP A 139 2.72 -9.82 -3.21
C ASP A 139 1.27 -10.13 -2.85
N TYR A 140 0.62 -9.31 -2.01
CA TYR A 140 -0.74 -9.65 -1.57
C TYR A 140 -1.77 -9.59 -2.71
N SER A 141 -1.58 -8.75 -3.73
CA SER A 141 -2.50 -8.70 -4.88
C SER A 141 -2.43 -9.99 -5.68
N PHE A 142 -1.22 -10.49 -5.94
CA PHE A 142 -1.01 -11.77 -6.59
C PHE A 142 -1.51 -12.93 -5.73
N VAL A 143 -1.24 -12.91 -4.42
CA VAL A 143 -1.72 -13.94 -3.48
C VAL A 143 -3.25 -14.01 -3.49
N LEU A 144 -3.95 -12.90 -3.25
CA LEU A 144 -5.42 -12.86 -3.24
C LEU A 144 -6.01 -13.30 -4.58
N GLN A 145 -5.42 -12.87 -5.70
CA GLN A 145 -5.84 -13.29 -7.04
C GLN A 145 -5.63 -14.79 -7.27
N ARG A 146 -4.45 -15.33 -6.91
CA ARG A 146 -4.09 -16.73 -7.14
C ARG A 146 -4.83 -17.69 -6.20
N LEU A 147 -5.13 -17.25 -4.98
CA LEU A 147 -6.05 -17.90 -4.05
C LEU A 147 -7.52 -17.79 -4.50
N ARG A 148 -7.82 -16.94 -5.49
CA ARG A 148 -9.16 -16.68 -6.03
C ARG A 148 -10.15 -16.17 -4.99
N VAL A 149 -9.66 -15.36 -4.04
CA VAL A 149 -10.50 -14.76 -3.00
C VAL A 149 -11.53 -13.83 -3.64
N ARG A 150 -12.78 -13.96 -3.20
CA ARG A 150 -13.95 -13.23 -3.71
C ARG A 150 -14.84 -12.77 -2.55
N PRO A 151 -15.75 -11.81 -2.81
CA PRO A 151 -16.76 -11.43 -1.84
C PRO A 151 -17.54 -12.64 -1.32
N GLY A 152 -17.62 -12.78 0.00
CA GLY A 152 -18.30 -13.91 0.65
C GLY A 152 -17.39 -15.09 0.99
N ASP A 153 -16.12 -15.08 0.59
CA ASP A 153 -15.16 -16.11 1.00
C ASP A 153 -14.74 -15.93 2.46
N VAL A 154 -14.32 -17.02 3.08
CA VAL A 154 -13.65 -17.00 4.38
C VAL A 154 -12.15 -17.25 4.19
N VAL A 155 -11.34 -16.33 4.70
CA VAL A 155 -9.87 -16.41 4.63
C VAL A 155 -9.31 -16.62 6.03
N ILE A 156 -8.40 -17.59 6.17
CA ILE A 156 -7.50 -17.68 7.34
C ILE A 156 -6.18 -16.99 6.99
N GLU A 157 -5.72 -16.13 7.88
CA GLU A 157 -4.39 -15.52 7.85
C GLU A 157 -3.66 -15.89 9.13
N ALA A 158 -2.41 -16.35 9.02
CA ALA A 158 -1.58 -16.64 10.19
C ALA A 158 -0.23 -15.96 10.07
N GLY A 159 0.02 -15.11 11.08
CA GLY A 159 0.95 -14.00 11.04
C GLY A 159 0.22 -12.69 10.74
N ALA A 160 -0.63 -12.19 11.66
CA ALA A 160 -1.31 -10.90 11.46
C ALA A 160 -0.29 -9.75 11.24
N GLY A 161 0.85 -9.81 11.94
CA GLY A 161 1.97 -8.91 11.72
C GLY A 161 1.59 -7.44 11.85
N SER A 162 1.85 -6.65 10.80
CA SER A 162 1.48 -5.23 10.76
C SER A 162 0.10 -4.96 10.13
N GLY A 163 -0.69 -6.01 9.85
CA GLY A 163 -2.07 -5.90 9.35
C GLY A 163 -2.20 -5.51 7.87
N SER A 164 -1.11 -5.49 7.09
CA SER A 164 -1.18 -5.09 5.67
C SER A 164 -2.00 -6.06 4.81
N PHE A 165 -1.70 -7.36 4.89
CA PHE A 165 -2.48 -8.38 4.18
C PHE A 165 -3.90 -8.46 4.74
N THR A 166 -4.09 -8.37 6.06
CA THR A 166 -5.41 -8.32 6.72
C THR A 166 -6.35 -7.30 6.09
N HIS A 167 -5.90 -6.06 5.86
CA HIS A 167 -6.72 -5.02 5.23
C HIS A 167 -7.06 -5.34 3.77
N ALA A 168 -6.09 -5.88 3.01
CA ALA A 168 -6.31 -6.26 1.62
C ALA A 168 -7.29 -7.45 1.51
N ALA A 169 -7.15 -8.44 2.39
CA ALA A 169 -8.04 -9.59 2.50
C ALA A 169 -9.45 -9.16 2.92
N ALA A 170 -9.58 -8.26 3.91
CA ALA A 170 -10.86 -7.75 4.36
C ALA A 170 -11.67 -7.12 3.22
N ARG A 171 -11.01 -6.31 2.38
CA ARG A 171 -11.63 -5.75 1.16
C ARG A 171 -11.99 -6.83 0.13
N ALA A 172 -11.12 -7.83 -0.06
CA ALA A 172 -11.37 -8.89 -1.04
C ALA A 172 -12.58 -9.77 -0.67
N VAL A 173 -12.78 -10.06 0.62
CA VAL A 173 -13.89 -10.87 1.12
C VAL A 173 -15.17 -10.09 1.35
N PHE A 174 -15.09 -8.76 1.46
CA PHE A 174 -16.25 -7.93 1.79
C PHE A 174 -17.38 -8.11 0.78
N SER A 175 -18.50 -8.66 1.23
CA SER A 175 -19.72 -8.83 0.43
C SER A 175 -20.83 -7.86 0.81
N GLY A 176 -20.59 -6.93 1.73
CA GLY A 176 -21.55 -5.94 2.24
C GLY A 176 -21.84 -6.10 3.74
N TYR A 177 -22.46 -5.09 4.33
CA TYR A 177 -22.84 -5.12 5.75
C TYR A 177 -24.05 -6.04 6.01
N PRO A 178 -24.18 -6.61 7.22
CA PRO A 178 -25.42 -7.26 7.64
C PRO A 178 -26.62 -6.30 7.51
N GLY A 179 -27.76 -6.77 7.01
CA GLY A 179 -28.95 -5.95 6.81
C GLY A 179 -30.05 -6.64 5.99
N GLU A 180 -31.11 -5.92 5.64
CA GLU A 180 -32.20 -6.45 4.80
C GLU A 180 -31.66 -6.93 3.43
N GLY A 181 -32.01 -8.16 3.04
CA GLY A 181 -31.47 -8.82 1.85
C GLY A 181 -30.14 -9.55 2.05
N ALA A 182 -29.49 -9.43 3.22
CA ALA A 182 -28.26 -10.17 3.54
C ALA A 182 -28.51 -11.64 3.89
N GLU A 183 -29.75 -12.05 4.21
CA GLU A 183 -30.09 -13.43 4.62
C GLU A 183 -29.73 -14.48 3.56
N LYS A 184 -29.74 -14.10 2.28
CA LYS A 184 -29.36 -14.98 1.16
C LYS A 184 -27.89 -14.84 0.76
N ARG A 185 -27.13 -13.94 1.39
CA ARG A 185 -25.76 -13.60 1.01
C ARG A 185 -24.78 -14.10 2.07
N ARG A 186 -23.81 -14.92 1.63
CA ARG A 186 -22.69 -15.29 2.50
C ARG A 186 -21.84 -14.05 2.80
N LEU A 187 -21.70 -13.73 4.08
CA LEU A 187 -20.81 -12.66 4.55
C LEU A 187 -19.37 -13.20 4.56
N GLY A 188 -18.47 -12.52 3.88
CA GLY A 188 -17.07 -12.90 3.86
C GLY A 188 -16.36 -12.45 5.14
N GLN A 189 -15.37 -13.22 5.57
CA GLN A 189 -14.65 -13.00 6.82
C GLN A 189 -13.16 -13.30 6.69
N VAL A 190 -12.36 -12.63 7.51
CA VAL A 190 -10.92 -12.89 7.68
C VAL A 190 -10.69 -13.29 9.14
N PHE A 191 -10.25 -14.53 9.35
CA PHE A 191 -9.77 -15.00 10.64
C PHE A 191 -8.26 -14.84 10.68
N SER A 192 -7.81 -13.82 11.42
CA SER A 192 -6.40 -13.45 11.51
C SER A 192 -5.83 -13.93 12.85
N PHE A 193 -4.75 -14.72 12.81
CA PHE A 193 -4.11 -15.29 13.99
C PHE A 193 -2.74 -14.65 14.26
N GLU A 194 -2.50 -14.27 15.51
CA GLU A 194 -1.27 -13.67 15.99
C GLU A 194 -0.84 -14.32 17.32
N TYR A 195 0.42 -14.75 17.39
CA TYR A 195 0.96 -15.46 18.56
C TYR A 195 1.54 -14.51 19.61
N HIS A 196 1.79 -13.24 19.27
CA HIS A 196 2.36 -12.25 20.18
C HIS A 196 1.26 -11.35 20.76
N GLU A 197 0.92 -11.56 22.03
CA GLU A 197 -0.24 -10.93 22.69
C GLU A 197 -0.31 -9.40 22.55
N PRO A 198 0.73 -8.61 22.91
CA PRO A 198 0.68 -7.16 22.72
C PRO A 198 0.44 -6.71 21.27
N ARG A 199 0.88 -7.52 20.31
CA ARG A 199 0.69 -7.21 18.88
C ARG A 199 -0.74 -7.55 18.46
N CYS A 200 -1.26 -8.68 18.94
CA CYS A 200 -2.66 -9.06 18.73
C CYS A 200 -3.61 -7.98 19.26
N GLU A 201 -3.36 -7.46 20.46
CA GLU A 201 -4.14 -6.34 21.02
C GLU A 201 -4.03 -5.07 20.17
N SER A 202 -2.81 -4.72 19.74
CA SER A 202 -2.59 -3.54 18.88
C SER A 202 -3.35 -3.66 17.55
N VAL A 203 -3.27 -4.82 16.88
CA VAL A 203 -3.98 -5.06 15.62
C VAL A 203 -5.49 -5.07 15.84
N ARG A 204 -5.97 -5.66 16.95
CA ARG A 204 -7.40 -5.64 17.29
C ARG A 204 -7.92 -4.22 17.48
N ALA A 205 -7.17 -3.36 18.16
CA ALA A 205 -7.52 -1.96 18.34
C ALA A 205 -7.54 -1.21 16.99
N GLU A 206 -6.56 -1.43 16.11
CA GLU A 206 -6.53 -0.85 14.76
C GLU A 206 -7.74 -1.30 13.92
N ILE A 207 -8.08 -2.59 13.93
CA ILE A 207 -9.26 -3.14 13.23
C ILE A 207 -10.56 -2.50 13.72
N ALA A 208 -10.68 -2.28 15.03
CA ALA A 208 -11.82 -1.57 15.63
C ALA A 208 -11.87 -0.10 15.20
N GLU A 209 -10.75 0.62 15.31
CA GLU A 209 -10.65 2.03 14.90
C GLU A 209 -11.00 2.22 13.41
N HIS A 210 -10.61 1.26 12.57
CA HIS A 210 -10.87 1.27 11.13
C HIS A 210 -12.28 0.79 10.75
N GLY A 211 -13.10 0.37 11.73
CA GLY A 211 -14.46 -0.13 11.50
C GLY A 211 -14.50 -1.45 10.72
N LEU A 212 -13.42 -2.24 10.76
CA LEU A 212 -13.31 -3.53 10.09
C LEU A 212 -13.85 -4.69 10.96
N GLU A 213 -14.31 -4.38 12.17
CA GLU A 213 -15.01 -5.31 13.06
C GLU A 213 -16.23 -5.94 12.38
N GLY A 214 -16.30 -7.27 12.45
CA GLY A 214 -17.36 -8.05 11.83
C GLY A 214 -17.02 -8.58 10.44
N VAL A 215 -15.97 -8.06 9.80
CA VAL A 215 -15.32 -8.70 8.63
C VAL A 215 -14.02 -9.36 9.06
N VAL A 216 -13.26 -8.72 9.94
CA VAL A 216 -12.01 -9.27 10.48
C VAL A 216 -12.21 -9.71 11.92
N GLU A 217 -11.76 -10.91 12.23
CA GLU A 217 -11.67 -11.45 13.57
C GLU A 217 -10.20 -11.74 13.92
N VAL A 218 -9.68 -11.02 14.92
CA VAL A 218 -8.28 -11.11 15.34
C VAL A 218 -8.16 -11.99 16.58
N ASN A 219 -7.37 -13.07 16.46
CA ASN A 219 -7.27 -14.14 17.44
C ASN A 219 -5.84 -14.25 17.98
N TYR A 220 -5.72 -14.20 19.32
CA TYR A 220 -4.46 -14.51 19.99
C TYR A 220 -4.33 -16.03 20.10
N ARG A 221 -3.34 -16.61 19.40
CA ARG A 221 -3.18 -18.07 19.32
C ARG A 221 -1.81 -18.48 18.80
N ASP A 222 -1.26 -19.55 19.36
CA ASP A 222 -0.16 -20.29 18.71
C ASP A 222 -0.75 -21.33 17.75
N VAL A 223 -0.75 -21.00 16.47
CA VAL A 223 -1.30 -21.87 15.41
C VAL A 223 -0.50 -23.15 15.20
N TYR A 224 0.73 -23.26 15.71
CA TYR A 224 1.50 -24.49 15.63
C TYR A 224 0.96 -25.55 16.58
N GLU A 225 0.59 -25.17 17.80
CA GLU A 225 0.12 -26.10 18.82
C GLU A 225 -1.40 -26.18 18.87
N GLU A 226 -2.08 -25.04 18.80
CA GLU A 226 -3.54 -24.92 19.01
C GLU A 226 -4.35 -24.98 17.70
N GLY A 227 -3.70 -24.84 16.55
CA GLY A 227 -4.35 -24.82 15.24
C GLY A 227 -5.26 -23.59 15.02
N PHE A 228 -6.32 -23.76 14.24
CA PHE A 228 -7.14 -22.65 13.71
C PHE A 228 -8.62 -22.70 14.13
N THR A 229 -9.03 -23.72 14.87
CA THR A 229 -10.44 -23.90 15.25
C THR A 229 -10.76 -23.06 16.49
N LEU A 230 -11.85 -22.30 16.46
CA LEU A 230 -12.24 -21.30 17.46
C LEU A 230 -13.44 -21.81 18.27
N GLY A 231 -13.18 -22.70 19.23
CA GLY A 231 -14.26 -23.32 20.01
C GLY A 231 -15.14 -24.26 19.16
N PRO A 232 -16.46 -24.33 19.39
CA PRO A 232 -17.34 -25.28 18.69
C PRO A 232 -17.60 -24.93 17.23
N GLU A 233 -17.35 -23.70 16.80
CA GLU A 233 -17.56 -23.27 15.42
C GLU A 233 -16.23 -23.12 14.68
N ALA A 234 -16.03 -23.93 13.64
CA ALA A 234 -14.87 -23.84 12.77
C ALA A 234 -15.01 -22.67 11.78
N PRO A 235 -13.91 -21.97 11.42
CA PRO A 235 -13.93 -20.88 10.44
C PRO A 235 -14.56 -21.24 9.09
N ARG A 236 -14.47 -22.50 8.66
CA ARG A 236 -14.88 -22.97 7.32
C ARG A 236 -14.21 -22.15 6.22
N ALA A 237 -12.89 -22.10 6.25
CA ALA A 237 -12.07 -21.31 5.34
C ALA A 237 -12.03 -21.87 3.90
N ASP A 238 -12.16 -20.97 2.93
CA ASP A 238 -12.00 -21.26 1.50
C ASP A 238 -10.56 -21.01 1.03
N ALA A 239 -9.85 -20.09 1.68
CA ALA A 239 -8.46 -19.77 1.39
C ALA A 239 -7.64 -19.57 2.68
N VAL A 240 -6.36 -19.88 2.60
CA VAL A 240 -5.41 -19.77 3.72
C VAL A 240 -4.15 -19.05 3.26
N PHE A 241 -3.68 -18.10 4.06
CA PHE A 241 -2.40 -17.44 3.90
C PHE A 241 -1.57 -17.58 5.18
N LEU A 242 -0.35 -18.12 5.05
CA LEU A 242 0.57 -18.31 6.18
C LEU A 242 1.85 -17.49 5.96
N ASP A 243 2.04 -16.47 6.78
CA ASP A 243 3.29 -15.73 6.95
C ASP A 243 3.90 -16.07 8.32
N LEU A 244 4.51 -17.25 8.38
CA LEU A 244 4.99 -17.87 9.61
C LEU A 244 6.47 -18.27 9.43
N PRO A 245 7.28 -18.29 10.51
CA PRO A 245 8.65 -18.80 10.46
C PRO A 245 8.77 -20.28 10.04
N ALA A 246 7.79 -21.11 10.41
CA ALA A 246 7.79 -22.56 10.18
C ALA A 246 6.40 -23.05 9.74
N PRO A 247 5.91 -22.63 8.55
CA PRO A 247 4.54 -22.90 8.13
C PRO A 247 4.23 -24.40 8.04
N TRP A 248 5.23 -25.24 7.75
CA TRP A 248 5.08 -26.71 7.74
C TRP A 248 4.57 -27.29 9.06
N LEU A 249 4.84 -26.66 10.22
CA LEU A 249 4.33 -27.12 11.51
C LEU A 249 2.83 -26.84 11.69
N ALA A 250 2.32 -25.76 11.08
CA ALA A 250 0.91 -25.40 11.15
C ALA A 250 0.04 -26.22 10.16
N LEU A 251 0.63 -26.76 9.09
CA LEU A 251 -0.12 -27.46 8.04
C LEU A 251 -0.90 -28.69 8.54
N ARG A 252 -0.43 -29.35 9.62
CA ARG A 252 -1.15 -30.49 10.23
C ARG A 252 -2.56 -30.14 10.68
N HIS A 253 -2.80 -28.88 11.04
CA HIS A 253 -4.09 -28.35 11.47
C HIS A 253 -4.99 -27.92 10.29
N LEU A 254 -4.48 -27.99 9.05
CA LEU A 254 -5.19 -27.64 7.82
C LEU A 254 -5.48 -28.89 6.99
N SER A 255 -6.04 -29.91 7.65
CA SER A 255 -6.46 -31.16 7.01
C SER A 255 -7.98 -31.26 6.88
N ARG A 256 -8.48 -32.26 6.13
CA ARG A 256 -9.93 -32.56 6.05
C ARG A 256 -10.45 -33.41 7.22
N THR A 257 -9.57 -33.87 8.10
CA THR A 257 -9.96 -34.66 9.28
C THR A 257 -10.53 -33.72 10.34
N GLU A 258 -11.69 -34.08 10.90
CA GLU A 258 -12.33 -33.28 11.93
C GLU A 258 -11.55 -33.33 13.26
N PRO A 259 -11.47 -32.21 14.02
CA PRO A 259 -12.04 -30.89 13.71
C PRO A 259 -11.24 -30.14 12.64
N SER A 260 -11.89 -29.73 11.55
CA SER A 260 -11.24 -29.02 10.44
C SER A 260 -11.65 -27.54 10.38
N PRO A 261 -10.69 -26.61 10.27
CA PRO A 261 -11.01 -25.20 10.06
C PRO A 261 -11.43 -24.90 8.61
N LEU A 262 -11.34 -25.89 7.71
CA LEU A 262 -11.53 -25.71 6.26
C LEU A 262 -12.99 -25.92 5.86
N ASN A 263 -13.44 -25.22 4.82
CA ASN A 263 -14.80 -25.41 4.30
C ASN A 263 -14.95 -26.80 3.67
N PRO A 264 -15.80 -27.70 4.20
CA PRO A 264 -15.95 -29.05 3.65
C PRO A 264 -16.67 -29.06 2.30
N ALA A 265 -17.40 -28.00 1.94
CA ALA A 265 -18.17 -27.95 0.70
C ALA A 265 -17.33 -27.51 -0.51
N THR A 266 -16.16 -26.92 -0.29
CA THR A 266 -15.35 -26.27 -1.33
C THR A 266 -13.89 -26.77 -1.32
N THR A 267 -13.21 -26.59 -2.45
CA THR A 267 -11.77 -26.77 -2.55
C THR A 267 -11.05 -25.62 -1.86
N THR A 268 -10.13 -25.93 -0.95
CA THR A 268 -9.34 -24.93 -0.23
C THR A 268 -8.04 -24.64 -0.97
N ARG A 269 -7.64 -23.36 -1.00
CA ARG A 269 -6.34 -22.93 -1.55
C ARG A 269 -5.48 -22.37 -0.44
N ILE A 270 -4.17 -22.63 -0.51
CA ILE A 270 -3.21 -22.10 0.45
C ILE A 270 -2.09 -21.36 -0.27
N CYS A 271 -1.56 -20.34 0.37
CA CYS A 271 -0.29 -19.72 0.04
C CYS A 271 0.55 -19.60 1.32
N THR A 272 1.80 -20.04 1.27
CA THR A 272 2.78 -19.78 2.33
C THR A 272 3.81 -18.76 1.84
N PHE A 273 4.13 -17.79 2.68
CA PHE A 273 5.13 -16.75 2.46
C PHE A 273 6.40 -17.14 3.21
N SER A 274 7.51 -17.39 2.51
CA SER A 274 8.76 -17.82 3.15
C SER A 274 9.99 -17.20 2.48
N PRO A 275 10.87 -16.52 3.24
CA PRO A 275 12.04 -15.85 2.67
C PRO A 275 13.13 -16.82 2.20
N CYS A 276 13.31 -17.95 2.89
CA CYS A 276 14.39 -18.90 2.64
C CYS A 276 13.90 -20.12 1.83
N ILE A 277 14.75 -20.62 0.93
CA ILE A 277 14.38 -21.75 0.06
C ILE A 277 14.26 -23.06 0.84
N GLU A 278 14.99 -23.22 1.95
CA GLU A 278 14.93 -24.38 2.84
C GLU A 278 13.59 -24.46 3.57
N GLN A 279 12.99 -23.30 3.87
CA GLN A 279 11.63 -23.23 4.41
C GLN A 279 10.62 -23.73 3.37
N VAL A 280 10.77 -23.31 2.11
CA VAL A 280 9.94 -23.79 1.00
C VAL A 280 10.06 -25.31 0.84
N GLN A 281 11.28 -25.85 0.86
CA GLN A 281 11.51 -27.29 0.73
C GLN A 281 10.73 -28.09 1.78
N ARG A 282 10.81 -27.69 3.06
CA ARG A 282 10.06 -28.35 4.15
C ARG A 282 8.56 -28.22 3.95
N THR A 283 8.07 -27.03 3.62
CA THR A 283 6.66 -26.78 3.34
C THR A 283 6.12 -27.65 2.21
N VAL A 284 6.85 -27.73 1.09
CA VAL A 284 6.44 -28.54 -0.07
C VAL A 284 6.39 -30.03 0.29
N THR A 285 7.35 -30.53 1.06
CA THR A 285 7.35 -31.93 1.54
C THR A 285 6.11 -32.20 2.39
N THR A 286 5.84 -31.38 3.41
CA THR A 286 4.67 -31.56 4.28
C THR A 286 3.34 -31.38 3.56
N LEU A 287 3.25 -30.43 2.61
CA LEU A 287 2.06 -30.28 1.75
C LEU A 287 1.77 -31.59 0.98
N ARG A 288 2.80 -32.24 0.41
CA ARG A 288 2.65 -33.51 -0.30
C ARG A 288 2.18 -34.64 0.62
N GLU A 289 2.79 -34.75 1.81
CA GLU A 289 2.42 -35.75 2.81
C GLU A 289 0.96 -35.61 3.26
N LEU A 290 0.47 -34.37 3.35
CA LEU A 290 -0.91 -34.06 3.77
C LEU A 290 -1.92 -34.04 2.60
N GLY A 291 -1.53 -34.49 1.41
CA GLY A 291 -2.44 -34.64 0.26
C GLY A 291 -2.80 -33.34 -0.45
N TRP A 292 -2.04 -32.26 -0.22
CA TRP A 292 -2.18 -31.05 -1.02
C TRP A 292 -1.65 -31.30 -2.44
N THR A 293 -2.37 -30.76 -3.41
CA THR A 293 -2.12 -30.96 -4.85
C THR A 293 -1.77 -29.63 -5.51
N SER A 294 -1.33 -29.67 -6.77
CA SER A 294 -1.03 -28.47 -7.58
C SER A 294 -0.06 -27.50 -6.89
N ILE A 295 0.98 -28.06 -6.25
CA ILE A 295 1.97 -27.28 -5.50
C ILE A 295 2.86 -26.52 -6.47
N VAL A 296 2.86 -25.19 -6.40
CA VAL A 296 3.65 -24.31 -7.28
C VAL A 296 4.23 -23.15 -6.48
N MET A 297 5.52 -22.87 -6.67
CA MET A 297 6.21 -21.75 -6.07
C MET A 297 6.37 -20.60 -7.08
N TYR A 298 6.19 -19.37 -6.63
CA TYR A 298 6.47 -18.15 -7.37
C TYR A 298 7.39 -17.21 -6.58
N GLU A 299 8.07 -16.33 -7.28
CA GLU A 299 8.61 -15.08 -6.74
C GLU A 299 8.05 -13.92 -7.57
N LEU A 300 7.93 -12.73 -6.98
CA LEU A 300 7.45 -11.54 -7.67
C LEU A 300 8.50 -10.44 -7.61
N GLN A 301 8.87 -9.94 -8.78
CA GLN A 301 9.81 -8.84 -8.93
C GLN A 301 9.05 -7.60 -9.42
N HIS A 302 8.76 -6.69 -8.49
CA HIS A 302 8.12 -5.41 -8.80
C HIS A 302 9.17 -4.31 -8.96
N ARG A 303 9.01 -3.48 -9.99
CA ARG A 303 9.80 -2.26 -10.19
C ARG A 303 8.88 -1.12 -10.59
N ARG A 304 9.00 0.01 -9.90
CA ARG A 304 8.34 1.24 -10.34
C ARG A 304 9.21 2.02 -11.31
N LEU A 305 8.59 2.54 -12.37
CA LEU A 305 9.23 3.39 -13.37
C LEU A 305 8.88 4.87 -13.14
N ASP A 306 9.92 5.67 -12.90
CA ASP A 306 9.85 7.13 -12.95
C ASP A 306 10.14 7.61 -14.37
N VAL A 307 9.22 8.39 -14.92
CA VAL A 307 9.42 9.08 -16.19
C VAL A 307 10.15 10.39 -15.91
N ARG A 308 11.25 10.63 -16.62
CA ARG A 308 12.08 11.83 -16.50
C ARG A 308 12.42 12.36 -17.89
N ARG A 309 12.74 13.64 -17.96
CA ARG A 309 13.33 14.25 -19.16
C ARG A 309 14.80 14.45 -18.92
N GLU A 310 15.61 13.76 -19.72
CA GLU A 310 17.05 13.94 -19.71
C GLU A 310 17.41 15.07 -20.67
N LEU A 311 17.97 16.13 -20.09
CA LEU A 311 18.44 17.29 -20.82
C LEU A 311 19.95 17.13 -20.95
N VAL A 312 20.38 16.79 -22.16
CA VAL A 312 21.79 16.68 -22.52
C VAL A 312 22.05 17.79 -23.52
N SER A 313 22.84 18.78 -23.13
CA SER A 313 23.41 19.85 -23.95
C SER A 313 24.05 20.89 -23.02
N VAL A 314 25.14 21.50 -23.49
CA VAL A 314 25.78 22.68 -22.89
C VAL A 314 24.80 23.87 -22.84
N ALA A 315 23.80 23.92 -23.72
CA ALA A 315 22.72 24.90 -23.66
C ALA A 315 21.93 24.83 -22.34
N TYR A 316 21.94 23.70 -21.64
CA TYR A 316 21.25 23.54 -20.36
C TYR A 316 22.20 23.70 -19.15
N ASP A 317 23.47 24.09 -19.37
CA ASP A 317 24.45 24.26 -18.30
C ASP A 317 23.99 25.31 -17.27
N GLY A 318 24.12 24.95 -15.98
CA GLY A 318 23.67 25.76 -14.85
C GLY A 318 22.21 25.55 -14.42
N LEU A 319 21.39 24.79 -15.16
CA LEU A 319 20.04 24.41 -14.71
C LEU A 319 20.10 23.30 -13.65
N ARG A 320 19.17 23.33 -12.69
CA ARG A 320 19.14 22.38 -11.58
C ARG A 320 18.79 20.98 -12.07
N GLY A 321 19.65 20.00 -11.80
CA GLY A 321 19.40 18.58 -12.13
C GLY A 321 19.66 18.21 -13.60
N VAL A 322 20.31 19.09 -14.36
CA VAL A 322 20.72 18.85 -15.75
C VAL A 322 22.16 18.35 -15.78
N ASN A 323 22.43 17.36 -16.62
CA ASN A 323 23.79 16.97 -16.97
C ASN A 323 24.32 17.92 -18.06
N SER A 324 25.35 18.71 -17.76
CA SER A 324 25.92 19.67 -18.72
C SER A 324 26.85 19.04 -19.76
N ASN A 325 26.77 17.73 -19.95
CA ASN A 325 27.48 17.05 -21.04
C ASN A 325 27.02 17.59 -22.39
N ALA A 326 27.98 17.69 -23.32
CA ALA A 326 27.68 18.03 -24.71
C ALA A 326 26.83 16.93 -25.34
N ALA A 327 25.78 17.33 -26.06
CA ALA A 327 24.88 16.43 -26.77
C ALA A 327 25.50 15.91 -28.08
N SER A 328 26.44 16.68 -28.66
CA SER A 328 27.13 16.35 -29.90
C SER A 328 28.62 16.68 -29.82
N VAL A 329 29.38 16.14 -30.77
CA VAL A 329 30.82 16.44 -30.94
C VAL A 329 31.02 17.94 -31.21
N ASP A 330 30.18 18.55 -32.05
CA ASP A 330 30.26 19.98 -32.39
C ASP A 330 30.07 20.87 -31.16
N GLU A 331 29.12 20.51 -30.30
CA GLU A 331 28.87 21.23 -29.05
C GLU A 331 30.04 21.06 -28.07
N ALA A 332 30.63 19.86 -28.02
CA ALA A 332 31.83 19.59 -27.21
C ALA A 332 33.02 20.44 -27.67
N LEU A 333 33.28 20.48 -28.99
CA LEU A 333 34.34 21.29 -29.59
C LEU A 333 34.12 22.79 -29.35
N THR A 334 32.87 23.26 -29.47
CA THR A 334 32.52 24.66 -29.23
C THR A 334 32.75 25.05 -27.77
N ARG A 335 32.40 24.18 -26.83
CA ARG A 335 32.69 24.38 -25.40
C ARG A 335 34.18 24.39 -25.11
N LEU A 336 34.94 23.50 -25.75
CA LEU A 336 36.39 23.40 -25.55
C LEU A 336 37.10 24.68 -26.00
N ARG A 337 36.77 25.19 -27.19
CA ARG A 337 37.30 26.47 -27.71
C ARG A 337 37.02 27.64 -26.75
N HIS A 338 35.79 27.77 -26.25
CA HIS A 338 35.43 28.81 -25.27
C HIS A 338 36.22 28.70 -23.95
N LEU A 339 36.53 27.48 -23.50
CA LEU A 339 37.34 27.26 -22.30
C LEU A 339 38.81 27.62 -22.53
N GLU A 340 39.36 27.30 -23.70
CA GLU A 340 40.71 27.70 -24.10
C GLU A 340 40.84 29.23 -24.15
N GLU A 341 39.89 29.93 -24.79
CA GLU A 341 39.87 31.39 -24.86
C GLU A 341 39.85 32.04 -23.46
N LYS A 342 38.96 31.59 -22.57
CA LYS A 342 38.90 32.08 -21.18
C LYS A 342 40.18 31.79 -20.40
N THR A 343 40.80 30.66 -20.67
CA THR A 343 42.07 30.27 -20.03
C THR A 343 43.19 31.19 -20.51
N MET A 344 43.25 31.49 -21.82
CA MET A 344 44.18 32.47 -22.38
C MET A 344 43.97 33.87 -21.82
N GLU A 345 42.72 34.34 -21.69
CA GLU A 345 42.41 35.64 -21.07
C GLU A 345 42.83 35.71 -19.59
N PHE A 346 42.61 34.62 -18.84
CA PHE A 346 43.01 34.53 -17.44
C PHE A 346 44.54 34.54 -17.29
N HIS A 347 45.26 33.80 -18.14
CA HIS A 347 46.72 33.81 -18.17
C HIS A 347 47.30 35.13 -18.70
N GLY A 348 46.60 35.82 -19.61
CA GLY A 348 46.96 37.14 -20.11
C GLY A 348 46.82 38.23 -19.05
N LYS A 349 45.79 38.16 -18.20
CA LYS A 349 45.57 39.10 -17.07
C LYS A 349 46.47 38.83 -15.86
N GLY A 350 47.12 37.67 -15.79
CA GLY A 350 48.07 37.32 -14.71
C GLY A 350 49.48 37.91 -14.87
N LYS A 351 49.77 38.63 -15.96
CA LYS A 351 51.09 39.22 -16.23
C LYS A 351 51.23 40.70 -15.86
N ASP A 352 50.14 41.41 -15.58
CA ASP A 352 50.19 42.80 -15.12
C ASP A 352 49.31 42.98 -13.89
N THR A 353 49.92 42.90 -12.70
CA THR A 353 49.65 43.63 -11.45
C THR A 353 50.07 42.80 -10.23
N ASP A 354 51.32 42.97 -9.83
CA ASP A 354 51.80 42.58 -8.51
C ASP A 354 51.31 43.65 -7.51
N THR A 355 50.07 43.54 -7.04
CA THR A 355 49.56 44.33 -5.90
C THR A 355 48.49 43.54 -5.15
N PRO A 356 48.63 43.29 -3.83
CA PRO A 356 47.66 42.50 -3.08
C PRO A 356 46.43 43.34 -2.75
N ALA A 357 45.46 43.39 -3.66
CA ALA A 357 44.16 43.98 -3.38
C ALA A 357 43.35 43.06 -2.44
N LYS A 358 43.05 43.53 -1.23
CA LYS A 358 42.05 42.96 -0.32
C LYS A 358 40.74 42.75 -1.08
N LYS A 359 40.41 41.50 -1.43
CA LYS A 359 39.08 41.12 -1.93
C LYS A 359 38.04 41.34 -0.83
N GLU A 360 37.26 42.41 -0.93
CA GLU A 360 36.04 42.58 -0.15
C GLU A 360 35.10 41.39 -0.35
N LYS A 361 34.74 40.74 0.77
CA LYS A 361 33.76 39.64 0.81
C LYS A 361 32.32 40.07 0.47
N LYS A 362 32.02 41.37 0.33
CA LYS A 362 30.65 41.89 0.14
C LYS A 362 30.07 41.70 -1.27
N GLY A 363 30.89 41.46 -2.30
CA GLY A 363 30.42 41.33 -3.70
C GLY A 363 30.03 39.91 -4.15
N LYS A 364 30.43 38.87 -3.40
CA LYS A 364 30.15 37.47 -3.80
C LYS A 364 28.67 37.10 -3.66
N ASP A 365 27.97 37.69 -2.69
CA ASP A 365 26.56 37.39 -2.43
C ASP A 365 25.61 38.07 -3.43
N ALA A 366 25.99 39.23 -3.98
CA ALA A 366 25.23 39.93 -5.02
C ALA A 366 25.38 39.22 -6.38
N VAL A 367 26.61 38.90 -6.79
CA VAL A 367 26.90 38.15 -8.02
C VAL A 367 26.27 36.74 -8.02
N GLY A 368 26.20 36.10 -6.85
CA GLY A 368 25.52 34.81 -6.68
C GLY A 368 24.00 34.90 -6.84
N ARG A 369 23.38 35.98 -6.35
CA ARG A 369 21.94 36.26 -6.52
C ARG A 369 21.58 36.60 -7.95
N ASP A 370 22.36 37.47 -8.62
CA ASP A 370 22.14 37.82 -10.02
C ASP A 370 22.27 36.60 -10.94
N LYS A 371 23.25 35.73 -10.66
CA LYS A 371 23.41 34.45 -11.39
C LYS A 371 22.24 33.50 -11.17
N GLN A 372 21.72 33.39 -9.94
CA GLN A 372 20.54 32.58 -9.65
C GLN A 372 19.27 33.13 -10.31
N GLU A 373 19.11 34.44 -10.34
CA GLU A 373 17.97 35.09 -10.97
C GLU A 373 17.99 34.95 -12.49
N ALA A 374 19.17 35.07 -13.11
CA ALA A 374 19.38 34.78 -14.53
C ALA A 374 19.07 33.30 -14.87
N ILE A 375 19.50 32.35 -14.03
CA ILE A 375 19.16 30.93 -14.21
C ILE A 375 17.65 30.71 -14.11
N ARG A 376 16.97 31.29 -13.12
CA ARG A 376 15.50 31.19 -12.97
C ARG A 376 14.75 31.83 -14.12
N ARG A 377 15.25 32.94 -14.66
CA ARG A 377 14.68 33.57 -15.86
C ARG A 377 14.83 32.65 -17.06
N ARG A 378 16.02 32.11 -17.29
CA ARG A 378 16.30 31.14 -18.36
C ARG A 378 15.46 29.87 -18.23
N GLU A 379 15.25 29.38 -17.01
CA GLU A 379 14.36 28.25 -16.70
C GLU A 379 12.88 28.54 -16.98
N ARG A 380 12.44 29.81 -16.88
CA ARG A 380 11.07 30.21 -17.26
C ARG A 380 10.92 30.38 -18.76
N GLU A 381 11.95 30.87 -19.44
CA GLU A 381 11.96 31.06 -20.90
C GLU A 381 12.07 29.71 -21.63
N LEU A 382 12.93 28.81 -21.16
CA LEU A 382 12.99 27.43 -21.63
C LEU A 382 11.80 26.66 -21.05
N GLN A 383 10.90 26.15 -21.88
CA GLN A 383 9.88 25.22 -21.43
C GLN A 383 10.51 23.85 -21.15
N VAL A 384 11.27 23.74 -20.06
CA VAL A 384 12.07 22.56 -19.68
C VAL A 384 11.25 21.26 -19.68
N TRP A 385 9.95 21.37 -19.42
CA TRP A 385 9.00 20.25 -19.45
C TRP A 385 8.62 19.76 -20.85
N LYS A 386 8.94 20.49 -21.92
CA LYS A 386 8.82 20.08 -23.32
C LYS A 386 10.14 19.59 -23.92
N GLU A 387 11.25 20.08 -23.38
CA GLU A 387 12.59 19.80 -23.87
C GLU A 387 13.15 18.44 -23.41
N GLY A 388 14.28 18.05 -24.01
CA GLY A 388 15.04 16.87 -23.63
C GLY A 388 14.42 15.55 -24.08
N ARG A 389 15.18 14.47 -23.90
CA ARG A 389 14.75 13.12 -24.24
C ARG A 389 13.91 12.54 -23.11
N LEU A 390 12.73 12.01 -23.45
CA LEU A 390 11.94 11.25 -22.50
C LEU A 390 12.64 9.93 -22.19
N VAL A 391 12.93 9.69 -20.92
CA VAL A 391 13.57 8.47 -20.42
C VAL A 391 12.80 7.94 -19.22
N HIS A 392 12.96 6.67 -18.91
CA HIS A 392 12.47 6.09 -17.66
C HIS A 392 13.65 5.62 -16.81
N ARG A 393 13.51 5.75 -15.49
CA ARG A 393 14.43 5.16 -14.51
C ARG A 393 13.64 4.41 -13.47
N THR A 394 14.17 3.29 -13.00
CA THR A 394 13.60 2.59 -11.85
C THR A 394 13.85 3.40 -10.58
N GLU A 395 13.06 3.12 -9.54
CA GLU A 395 13.33 3.60 -8.18
C GLU A 395 14.75 3.23 -7.70
N GLN A 396 15.33 4.05 -6.82
CA GLN A 396 16.70 3.87 -6.34
C GLN A 396 16.83 2.61 -5.47
N ASP A 397 15.88 2.42 -4.55
CA ASP A 397 15.86 1.29 -3.63
C ASP A 397 14.83 0.26 -4.11
N ILE A 398 15.34 -0.81 -4.70
CA ILE A 398 14.51 -1.90 -5.25
C ILE A 398 14.46 -3.02 -4.24
N LYS A 399 13.25 -3.51 -3.95
CA LYS A 399 13.07 -4.73 -3.17
C LYS A 399 13.38 -5.92 -4.08
N THR A 400 14.62 -6.38 -4.06
CA THR A 400 15.09 -7.47 -4.93
C THR A 400 14.61 -8.85 -4.48
N HIS A 401 14.17 -8.99 -3.24
CA HIS A 401 13.52 -10.21 -2.73
C HIS A 401 12.61 -9.82 -1.57
N THR A 402 11.38 -10.33 -1.57
CA THR A 402 10.46 -10.24 -0.43
C THR A 402 10.33 -11.62 0.20
N SER A 403 9.75 -12.58 -0.51
CA SER A 403 9.73 -14.01 -0.17
C SER A 403 9.28 -14.85 -1.35
N TYR A 404 9.51 -16.16 -1.23
CA TYR A 404 8.89 -17.15 -2.10
C TYR A 404 7.44 -17.39 -1.69
N LEU A 405 6.56 -17.46 -2.69
CA LEU A 405 5.12 -17.68 -2.55
C LEU A 405 4.80 -19.12 -2.98
N THR A 406 4.56 -20.01 -2.02
CA THR A 406 4.23 -21.41 -2.33
C THR A 406 2.73 -21.64 -2.24
N PHE A 407 2.11 -21.94 -3.37
CA PHE A 407 0.69 -22.21 -3.47
C PHE A 407 0.41 -23.70 -3.52
N ALA A 408 -0.73 -24.11 -2.96
CA ALA A 408 -1.25 -25.46 -3.15
C ALA A 408 -2.78 -25.48 -3.06
N VAL A 409 -3.36 -26.62 -3.43
CA VAL A 409 -4.81 -26.83 -3.49
C VAL A 409 -5.16 -28.12 -2.77
N LEU A 410 -6.07 -28.06 -1.79
CA LEU A 410 -6.62 -29.23 -1.13
C LEU A 410 -8.03 -29.49 -1.68
N PRO A 411 -8.21 -30.58 -2.47
CA PRO A 411 -9.53 -30.96 -2.96
C PRO A 411 -10.54 -31.15 -1.82
N ARG A 412 -11.82 -31.06 -2.17
CA ARG A 412 -12.89 -31.46 -1.26
C ARG A 412 -12.78 -32.97 -0.99
N ALA A 413 -13.03 -33.38 0.25
CA ALA A 413 -13.18 -34.80 0.57
C ALA A 413 -14.42 -35.37 -0.11
N TRP A 414 -14.29 -36.52 -0.77
CA TRP A 414 -15.42 -37.19 -1.42
C TRP A 414 -15.87 -38.36 -0.55
N SER A 415 -17.15 -38.37 -0.19
CA SER A 415 -17.75 -39.51 0.49
C SER A 415 -18.18 -40.57 -0.54
N LYS A 416 -18.43 -41.80 -0.07
CA LYS A 416 -18.98 -42.87 -0.93
C LYS A 416 -20.33 -42.48 -1.51
N GLU A 417 -21.14 -41.75 -0.75
CA GLU A 417 -22.44 -41.24 -1.20
C GLU A 417 -22.29 -40.17 -2.29
N ASP A 418 -21.26 -39.31 -2.19
CA ASP A 418 -20.96 -38.31 -3.22
C ASP A 418 -20.50 -38.96 -4.54
N GLU A 419 -19.66 -40.00 -4.44
CA GLU A 419 -19.24 -40.83 -5.58
C GLU A 419 -20.44 -41.51 -6.26
N GLU A 420 -21.32 -42.15 -5.47
CA GLU A 420 -22.50 -42.83 -5.99
C GLU A 420 -23.48 -41.85 -6.65
N ARG A 421 -23.72 -40.70 -6.02
CA ARG A 421 -24.56 -39.63 -6.57
C ARG A 421 -24.00 -39.11 -7.90
N CYS A 422 -22.69 -38.92 -8.00
CA CYS A 422 -22.05 -38.49 -9.25
C CYS A 422 -22.11 -39.58 -10.32
N ARG A 423 -21.92 -40.86 -9.95
CA ARG A 423 -22.04 -42.00 -10.87
C ARG A 423 -23.45 -42.12 -11.44
N LYS A 424 -24.49 -41.91 -10.62
CA LYS A 424 -25.89 -41.86 -11.07
C LYS A 424 -26.16 -40.68 -11.99
N LYS A 425 -25.63 -39.49 -11.65
CA LYS A 425 -25.83 -38.26 -12.44
C LYS A 425 -25.15 -38.31 -13.81
N TRP A 426 -23.97 -38.93 -13.87
CA TRP A 426 -23.15 -39.02 -15.08
C TRP A 426 -22.93 -40.47 -15.48
N ALA A 427 -24.02 -41.24 -15.56
CA ALA A 427 -23.95 -42.63 -15.97
C ALA A 427 -23.30 -42.74 -17.35
N VAL A 428 -22.17 -43.43 -17.42
CA VAL A 428 -21.51 -43.74 -18.70
C VAL A 428 -22.39 -44.76 -19.41
N LYS A 429 -22.93 -44.41 -20.58
CA LYS A 429 -23.54 -45.39 -21.47
C LYS A 429 -22.42 -46.26 -22.00
N THR A 430 -22.31 -47.50 -21.52
CA THR A 430 -21.46 -48.52 -22.13
C THR A 430 -22.25 -49.13 -23.28
N ASP A 431 -21.72 -49.01 -24.51
CA ASP A 431 -22.31 -49.54 -25.75
C ASP A 431 -22.25 -51.08 -25.83
N THR A 432 -22.77 -51.79 -24.82
CA THR A 432 -22.65 -53.25 -24.74
C THR A 432 -23.97 -54.01 -24.66
N GLU A 433 -25.13 -53.39 -24.93
CA GLU A 433 -26.41 -54.12 -24.85
C GLU A 433 -27.38 -53.97 -26.05
N ASP A 434 -27.00 -53.33 -27.18
CA ASP A 434 -27.90 -53.17 -28.34
C ASP A 434 -27.39 -53.75 -29.68
N SER A 435 -26.47 -54.72 -29.67
CA SER A 435 -26.04 -55.42 -30.91
C SER A 435 -26.76 -56.76 -31.12
N ASN A 436 -28.07 -56.80 -30.92
CA ASN A 436 -28.92 -57.93 -31.36
C ASN A 436 -29.94 -57.47 -32.42
N GLY A 437 -29.51 -56.57 -33.30
CA GLY A 437 -30.25 -56.12 -34.47
C GLY A 437 -29.80 -56.86 -35.72
N ASP A 438 -30.64 -57.81 -36.13
CA ASP A 438 -30.68 -58.53 -37.41
C ASP A 438 -30.19 -57.70 -38.61
N VAL A 439 -29.04 -58.09 -39.19
CA VAL A 439 -28.53 -57.51 -40.45
C VAL A 439 -28.98 -58.42 -41.60
N THR A 440 -30.16 -58.13 -42.14
CA THR A 440 -30.57 -58.62 -43.46
C THR A 440 -29.94 -57.72 -44.53
N MET A 441 -28.82 -58.16 -45.10
CA MET A 441 -28.26 -57.60 -46.33
C MET A 441 -29.24 -57.89 -47.47
N LYS A 442 -29.83 -56.85 -48.06
CA LYS A 442 -30.46 -56.92 -49.37
C LYS A 442 -29.36 -56.71 -50.41
N ASP A 443 -29.16 -57.73 -51.24
CA ASP A 443 -28.49 -57.61 -52.52
C ASP A 443 -29.33 -56.68 -53.41
N ASP A 444 -28.74 -55.57 -53.84
CA ASP A 444 -29.19 -54.81 -55.01
C ASP A 444 -28.05 -54.83 -56.04
N ASP A 445 -28.23 -55.69 -57.03
CA ASP A 445 -27.60 -55.63 -58.35
C ASP A 445 -28.00 -54.32 -59.05
N ALA A 446 -27.03 -53.64 -59.69
CA ALA A 446 -27.05 -53.29 -61.13
C ALA A 446 -26.21 -52.04 -61.48
N GLU A 447 -25.24 -52.25 -62.40
CA GLU A 447 -24.85 -51.42 -63.57
C GLU A 447 -24.30 -49.99 -63.32
N VAL A 448 -23.13 -49.54 -63.80
CA VAL A 448 -22.13 -49.95 -64.83
C VAL A 448 -20.74 -49.53 -64.36
#